data_AF-A0A917XKA1-F1
#
_entry.id   AF-A0A917XKA1-F1
#
_cell.length_a   1.000
_cell.length_b   1.000
_cell.length_c   1.000
_cell.angle_alpha   90.00
_cell.angle_beta   90.00
_cell.angle_gamma   90.00
#
_symmetry.space_group_name_H-M   'P 1'
#
loop_
_entity.id
_entity.type
_entity.pdbx_description
1 polymer ?
#
loop_
_entity_poly.entity_id
_entity_poly.type
_entity_poly.pdbx_seq_one_letter_code
_entity_poly.pdbx_strand_id
1 'polypeptide(L)'
;MTEPPGPGPVPGAVPETFAFRCGRCDHGWEATFQAVFFTDPVADPDLQSTLEYVDEAGRAVPSPLTDAVCPRCGSRRVRIAAAGS
;
A
#
# COMPACT_ATOMS: atom_id res chain seq x y z
N MET A 1 -11.52 -17.61 14.67
CA MET A 1 -11.32 -17.08 13.31
C MET A 1 -9.87 -16.61 13.27
N THR A 2 -8.98 -17.46 12.76
CA THR A 2 -7.55 -17.14 12.69
C THR A 2 -7.35 -16.37 11.40
N GLU A 3 -7.13 -15.06 11.51
CA GLU A 3 -6.58 -14.27 10.42
C GLU A 3 -5.26 -14.93 9.98
N PRO A 4 -5.04 -15.16 8.67
CA PRO A 4 -3.77 -15.70 8.20
C PRO A 4 -2.65 -14.75 8.63
N PRO A 5 -1.46 -15.27 9.02
CA PRO A 5 -0.34 -14.41 9.31
C PRO A 5 -0.04 -13.62 8.03
N GLY A 6 -0.22 -12.30 8.08
CA GLY A 6 0.23 -11.42 7.02
C GLY A 6 1.72 -11.68 6.73
N PRO A 7 2.22 -11.31 5.53
CA PRO A 7 3.62 -11.47 5.19
C PRO A 7 4.46 -10.92 6.35
N GLY A 8 5.35 -11.78 6.87
CA GLY A 8 6.17 -11.43 8.01
C GLY A 8 6.94 -10.13 7.76
N PRO A 9 7.34 -9.40 8.81
CA PRO A 9 7.98 -8.10 8.66
C PRO A 9 9.18 -8.19 7.70
N VAL A 10 9.11 -7.44 6.61
CA VAL A 10 10.25 -7.22 5.71
C VAL A 10 11.26 -6.34 6.46
N PRO A 11 12.51 -6.79 6.67
CA PRO A 11 13.50 -6.03 7.44
C PRO A 11 13.75 -4.65 6.80
N GLY A 12 13.52 -3.57 7.54
CA GLY A 12 13.65 -2.19 7.05
C GLY A 12 12.38 -1.61 6.42
N ALA A 13 11.28 -2.37 6.39
CA ALA A 13 10.00 -1.86 5.94
C ALA A 13 9.24 -1.15 7.06
N VAL A 14 8.52 -0.10 6.71
CA VAL A 14 7.66 0.66 7.62
C VAL A 14 6.20 0.30 7.33
N PRO A 15 5.42 -0.16 8.32
CA PRO A 15 3.99 -0.38 8.11
C PRO A 15 3.27 0.96 7.94
N GLU A 16 2.58 1.14 6.82
CA GLU A 16 1.83 2.35 6.50
C GLU A 16 0.37 1.98 6.18
N THR A 17 -0.56 2.58 6.92
CA THR A 17 -2.00 2.33 6.74
C THR A 17 -2.62 3.41 5.87
N PHE A 18 -3.30 2.98 4.82
CA PHE A 18 -4.01 3.88 3.90
C PHE A 18 -5.51 3.71 4.04
N ALA A 19 -6.22 4.82 4.18
CA ALA A 19 -7.67 4.85 4.10
C ALA A 19 -8.10 5.08 2.66
N PHE A 20 -8.84 4.12 2.09
CA PHE A 20 -9.36 4.18 0.72
C PHE A 20 -10.85 4.50 0.72
N ARG A 21 -11.33 5.08 -0.38
CA ARG A 21 -12.75 5.27 -0.67
C ARG A 21 -13.06 4.94 -2.12
N CYS A 22 -14.11 4.17 -2.34
CA CYS A 22 -14.60 3.87 -3.68
C CYS A 22 -15.37 5.07 -4.25
N GLY A 23 -14.99 5.56 -5.43
CA GLY A 23 -15.74 6.58 -6.17
C GLY A 23 -16.97 6.05 -6.90
N ARG A 24 -17.35 4.77 -6.73
CA ARG A 24 -18.56 4.19 -7.33
C ARG A 24 -19.67 3.88 -6.33
N CYS A 25 -19.34 3.36 -5.15
CA CYS A 25 -20.32 2.97 -4.12
C CYS A 25 -20.08 3.63 -2.75
N ASP A 26 -19.14 4.59 -2.68
CA ASP A 26 -18.75 5.33 -1.46
C ASP A 26 -18.27 4.47 -0.29
N HIS A 27 -18.03 3.19 -0.52
CA HIS A 27 -17.46 2.30 0.49
C HIS A 27 -16.02 2.73 0.82
N GLY A 28 -15.76 2.96 2.11
CA GLY A 28 -14.42 3.17 2.65
C GLY A 28 -13.88 1.91 3.30
N TRP A 29 -12.59 1.68 3.15
CA TRP A 29 -11.86 0.61 3.83
C TRP A 29 -10.43 1.06 4.08
N GLU A 30 -9.74 0.38 4.99
CA GLU A 30 -8.34 0.62 5.30
C GLU A 30 -7.54 -0.60 4.88
N ALA A 31 -6.30 -0.39 4.43
CA ALA A 31 -5.36 -1.47 4.20
C ALA A 31 -3.95 -1.02 4.59
N THR A 32 -3.20 -1.94 5.19
CA THR A 32 -1.83 -1.70 5.63
C THR A 32 -0.86 -2.27 4.60
N PHE A 33 0.10 -1.46 4.19
CA PHE A 33 1.17 -1.83 3.28
C PHE A 33 2.51 -1.73 4.01
N GLN A 34 3.48 -2.53 3.59
CA GLN A 34 4.85 -2.39 4.07
C GLN A 34 5.62 -1.52 3.07
N ALA A 35 6.02 -0.32 3.49
CA ALA A 35 6.80 0.60 2.70
C ALA A 35 8.29 0.24 2.82
N VAL A 36 8.87 -0.28 1.75
CA VAL A 36 10.29 -0.68 1.68
C VAL A 36 11.09 0.43 1.02
N PHE A 37 11.98 1.06 1.78
CA PHE A 37 12.86 2.10 1.27
C PHE A 37 14.15 1.49 0.74
N PHE A 38 14.37 1.58 -0.57
CA PHE A 38 15.69 1.30 -1.14
C PHE A 38 16.52 2.59 -1.15
N THR A 39 17.58 2.62 -0.36
CA THR A 39 18.68 3.57 -0.57
C THR A 39 19.54 3.02 -1.70
N ASP A 40 19.29 3.48 -2.92
CA ASP A 40 20.22 3.21 -4.02
C ASP A 40 21.46 4.09 -3.81
N PRO A 41 22.67 3.53 -3.64
CA PRO A 41 23.88 4.30 -3.37
C PRO A 41 24.40 5.06 -4.60
N VAL A 42 23.79 4.88 -5.78
CA VAL A 42 24.10 5.56 -7.05
C VAL A 42 23.03 6.58 -7.42
N ALA A 43 21.82 6.48 -6.87
CA ALA A 43 20.75 7.43 -7.08
C ALA A 43 21.09 8.78 -6.42
N ASP A 44 20.90 9.83 -7.20
CA ASP A 44 21.01 11.22 -6.78
C ASP A 44 20.24 11.43 -5.46
N PRO A 45 20.78 12.09 -4.44
CA PRO A 45 20.07 12.32 -3.17
C PRO A 45 18.76 13.13 -3.35
N ASP A 46 18.58 13.81 -4.48
CA ASP A 46 17.32 14.46 -4.88
C ASP A 46 16.35 13.52 -5.63
N LEU A 47 16.82 12.38 -6.14
CA LEU A 47 16.00 11.32 -6.72
C LEU A 47 15.49 10.42 -5.59
N GLN A 48 14.29 10.78 -5.12
CA GLN A 48 13.44 10.03 -4.20
C GLN A 48 13.74 8.53 -4.24
N SER A 49 14.25 8.02 -3.12
CA SER A 49 14.43 6.59 -2.86
C SER A 49 13.26 5.81 -3.45
N THR A 50 13.56 4.82 -4.32
CA THR A 50 12.50 4.00 -4.91
C THR A 50 11.75 3.32 -3.77
N LEU A 51 10.49 3.70 -3.59
CA LEU A 51 9.62 3.17 -2.54
C LEU A 51 8.78 2.07 -3.16
N GLU A 52 9.01 0.83 -2.71
CA GLU A 52 8.17 -0.29 -3.09
C GLU A 52 7.20 -0.59 -1.94
N TYR A 53 5.91 -0.68 -2.25
CA TYR A 53 4.89 -1.03 -1.27
C TYR A 53 4.56 -2.51 -1.41
N VAL A 54 4.58 -3.24 -0.31
CA VAL A 54 4.14 -4.64 -0.29
C VAL A 54 2.75 -4.71 0.33
N ASP A 55 1.79 -5.29 -0.39
CA ASP A 55 0.43 -5.48 0.12
C ASP A 55 0.35 -6.63 1.15
N GLU A 56 -0.80 -6.78 1.79
CA GLU A 56 -1.05 -7.87 2.76
C GLU A 56 -0.98 -9.29 2.15
N ALA A 57 -1.00 -9.40 0.82
CA ALA A 57 -0.79 -10.66 0.12
C ALA A 57 0.69 -10.90 -0.24
N GLY A 58 1.59 -9.98 0.13
CA GLY A 58 3.01 -10.05 -0.16
C GLY A 58 3.38 -9.59 -1.58
N ARG A 59 2.48 -8.91 -2.28
CA ARG A 59 2.72 -8.41 -3.65
C ARG A 59 3.34 -7.03 -3.61
N ALA A 60 4.50 -6.91 -4.26
CA ALA A 60 5.13 -5.64 -4.54
C ALA A 60 4.27 -4.83 -5.53
N VAL A 61 3.83 -3.65 -5.12
CA VAL A 61 3.11 -2.68 -5.92
C VAL A 61 3.87 -1.35 -5.94
N PRO A 62 4.00 -0.71 -7.11
CA PRO A 62 4.71 0.57 -7.23
C PRO A 62 3.97 1.72 -6.54
N SER A 63 2.68 1.54 -6.26
CA SER A 63 1.87 2.45 -5.47
C SER A 63 0.67 1.70 -4.86
N PRO A 64 0.24 2.05 -3.64
CA PRO A 64 -0.96 1.48 -3.01
C PRO A 64 -2.22 1.64 -3.86
N LEU A 65 -2.25 2.63 -4.76
CA LEU A 65 -3.37 2.89 -5.66
C LEU A 65 -3.37 2.05 -6.93
N THR A 66 -2.22 1.58 -7.41
CA THR A 66 -2.10 0.97 -8.74
C THR A 66 -2.96 -0.30 -8.88
N ASP A 67 -3.13 -1.05 -7.79
CA ASP A 67 -3.95 -2.27 -7.77
C ASP A 67 -5.08 -2.24 -6.74
N ALA A 68 -5.48 -1.05 -6.26
CA ALA A 68 -6.59 -0.94 -5.34
C ALA A 68 -7.93 -1.26 -6.03
N VAL A 69 -8.60 -2.31 -5.56
CA VAL A 69 -9.93 -2.73 -6.01
C VAL A 69 -10.90 -2.66 -4.85
N CYS A 70 -12.07 -2.04 -5.05
CA CYS A 70 -13.08 -1.98 -4.00
C CYS A 70 -13.58 -3.39 -3.64
N PRO A 71 -13.46 -3.85 -2.38
CA PRO A 71 -13.85 -5.21 -1.99
C PRO A 71 -15.37 -5.42 -2.03
N ARG A 72 -16.17 -4.33 -2.00
CA ARG A 72 -17.63 -4.40 -2.05
C ARG A 72 -18.21 -4.50 -3.46
N CYS A 73 -17.61 -3.83 -4.45
CA CYS A 73 -18.20 -3.73 -5.80
C CYS A 73 -17.25 -4.07 -6.94
N GLY A 74 -15.98 -4.40 -6.66
CA GLY A 74 -14.97 -4.74 -7.67
C GLY A 74 -14.50 -3.55 -8.53
N SER A 75 -14.89 -2.32 -8.20
CA SER A 75 -14.50 -1.13 -8.97
C SER A 75 -13.05 -0.73 -8.69
N ARG A 76 -12.28 -0.44 -9.74
CA ARG A 76 -10.94 0.18 -9.68
C ARG A 76 -10.97 1.71 -9.49
N ARG A 77 -12.17 2.32 -9.39
CA ARG A 77 -12.32 3.75 -9.07
C ARG A 77 -12.11 3.96 -7.57
N VAL A 78 -10.87 3.91 -7.15
CA VAL A 78 -10.46 4.03 -5.74
C VAL A 78 -9.62 5.28 -5.57
N ARG A 79 -9.78 5.96 -4.44
CA ARG A 79 -8.96 7.11 -4.03
C ARG A 79 -8.51 6.93 -2.59
N ILE A 80 -7.33 7.44 -2.24
CA ILE A 80 -6.90 7.57 -0.86
C ILE A 80 -7.63 8.76 -0.23
N ALA A 81 -8.37 8.51 0.85
CA ALA A 81 -9.07 9.51 1.63
C ALA A 81 -8.16 10.15 2.70
N ALA A 82 -7.21 9.36 3.22
CA ALA A 82 -6.12 9.81 4.09
C ALA A 82 -4.94 8.85 3.92
N ALA A 83 -3.74 9.41 3.73
CA ALA A 83 -2.49 8.67 3.91
C ALA A 83 -2.11 8.77 5.39
N GLY A 84 -1.86 7.63 6.03
CA GLY A 84 -1.37 7.59 7.41
C GLY A 84 0.01 8.22 7.52
N SER A 85 0.23 8.95 8.61
CA SER A 85 1.43 9.72 8.96
C SER A 85 2.56 8.86 9.50
#